data_AF-A0A5S3QCC1-F1
#
_entry.id   AF-A0A5S3QCC1-F1
#
_cell.length_a   1.000
_cell.length_b   1.000
_cell.length_c   1.000
_cell.angle_alpha   90.00
_cell.angle_beta   90.00
_cell.angle_gamma   90.00
#
_symmetry.space_group_name_H-M   'P 1'
#
loop_
_entity.id
_entity.type
_entity.pdbx_description
1 polymer ?
#
loop_
_entity_poly.entity_id
_entity_poly.type
_entity_poly.pdbx_seq_one_letter_code
_entity_poly.pdbx_strand_id
1 'polypeptide(L)'
;MLIDTDYGLHASRPDGAQALYRAVIARTVLDLFGKVIPASEQDEAQFARREALYFLTREGGAWAESRRNLCDAAGLNADDLRSNILRVLAGREIVGADHRSTFGGIDAARALWAAEQSAPAKAQERRIKRQADKQIARPRRVKASYSTIRSAVLPLLSEPRQFRDLIHATDGEFGDGAIRKVLANAINKGEIVRNGENHTYVLAAA
;
A
#
# COMPACT_ATOMS: atom_id res chain seq x y z
N MET A 1 -52.54 -30.27 22.70
CA MET A 1 -51.26 -30.99 22.53
C MET A 1 -51.20 -31.45 21.08
N LEU A 2 -50.43 -30.76 20.24
CA LEU A 2 -50.17 -31.21 18.87
C LEU A 2 -49.05 -32.25 18.95
N ILE A 3 -49.35 -33.46 18.46
CA ILE A 3 -48.41 -34.58 18.42
C ILE A 3 -47.47 -34.34 17.24
N ASP A 4 -46.19 -34.18 17.56
CA ASP A 4 -45.07 -34.13 16.62
C ASP A 4 -45.11 -35.38 15.73
N THR A 5 -45.27 -35.19 14.42
CA THR A 5 -45.53 -36.25 13.45
C THR A 5 -44.23 -36.85 12.88
N ASP A 6 -43.07 -36.28 13.21
CA ASP A 6 -41.81 -36.54 12.51
C ASP A 6 -40.77 -37.29 13.36
N TYR A 7 -41.20 -38.22 14.24
CA TYR A 7 -40.42 -39.29 14.90
C TYR A 7 -38.88 -39.27 14.71
N GLY A 8 -38.18 -38.21 15.13
CA GLY A 8 -36.72 -38.11 15.05
C GLY A 8 -36.07 -38.13 13.66
N LEU A 9 -36.81 -37.98 12.55
CA LEU A 9 -36.22 -37.90 11.21
C LEU A 9 -35.86 -36.45 10.87
N HIS A 10 -34.64 -36.04 11.24
CA HIS A 10 -34.07 -34.72 10.95
C HIS A 10 -33.69 -34.51 9.47
N ALA A 11 -34.57 -34.83 8.52
CA ALA A 11 -34.33 -34.56 7.09
C ALA A 11 -34.48 -33.08 6.71
N SER A 12 -35.01 -32.24 7.62
CA SER A 12 -35.42 -30.86 7.36
C SER A 12 -34.47 -29.79 7.91
N ARG A 13 -33.40 -30.18 8.62
CA ARG A 13 -32.37 -29.22 9.06
C ARG A 13 -31.35 -29.06 7.93
N PRO A 14 -31.04 -27.82 7.48
CA PRO A 14 -29.87 -27.62 6.65
C PRO A 14 -28.67 -28.22 7.39
N ASP A 15 -27.84 -28.97 6.68
CA ASP A 15 -26.60 -29.50 7.22
C ASP A 15 -25.87 -28.38 7.99
N GLY A 16 -25.34 -28.68 9.17
CA GLY A 16 -24.71 -27.67 10.04
C GLY A 16 -23.61 -26.89 9.31
N ALA A 17 -22.93 -27.56 8.37
CA ALA A 17 -21.97 -26.92 7.46
C ALA A 17 -22.65 -25.92 6.51
N GLN A 18 -23.76 -26.28 5.89
CA GLN A 18 -24.53 -25.40 5.01
C GLN A 18 -25.06 -24.16 5.76
N ALA A 19 -25.52 -24.34 7.00
CA ALA A 19 -25.95 -23.23 7.86
C ALA A 19 -24.78 -22.28 8.18
N LEU A 20 -23.59 -22.82 8.44
CA LEU A 20 -22.38 -22.02 8.66
C LEU A 20 -22.00 -21.21 7.41
N TYR A 21 -21.99 -21.82 6.22
CA TYR A 21 -21.68 -21.10 4.98
C TYR A 21 -22.66 -19.97 4.70
N ARG A 22 -23.97 -20.21 4.93
CA ARG A 22 -24.99 -19.16 4.84
C ARG A 22 -24.76 -18.05 5.86
N ALA A 23 -24.37 -18.38 7.08
CA ALA A 23 -24.06 -17.39 8.12
C ALA A 23 -22.85 -16.52 7.73
N VAL A 24 -21.80 -17.11 7.16
CA VAL A 24 -20.64 -16.37 6.65
C VAL A 24 -21.06 -15.39 5.55
N ILE A 25 -21.82 -15.85 4.55
CA ILE A 25 -22.30 -14.99 3.45
C ILE A 25 -23.18 -13.86 4.00
N ALA A 26 -24.13 -14.18 4.89
CA ALA A 26 -25.00 -13.17 5.51
C ALA A 26 -24.19 -12.15 6.33
N ARG A 27 -23.18 -12.61 7.07
CA ARG A 27 -22.25 -11.74 7.79
C ARG A 27 -21.52 -10.79 6.85
N THR A 28 -20.99 -11.28 5.73
CA THR A 28 -20.30 -10.42 4.75
C THR A 28 -21.24 -9.37 4.14
N VAL A 29 -22.50 -9.73 3.86
CA VAL A 29 -23.51 -8.75 3.40
C VAL A 29 -23.79 -7.69 4.47
N LEU A 30 -23.86 -8.09 5.74
CA LEU A 30 -24.00 -7.17 6.87
C LEU A 30 -22.74 -6.33 7.09
N ASP A 31 -21.54 -6.84 6.84
CA ASP A 31 -20.32 -6.04 6.95
C ASP A 31 -20.25 -4.97 5.85
N LEU A 32 -20.79 -5.27 4.66
CA LEU A 32 -20.87 -4.31 3.57
C LEU A 32 -21.94 -3.23 3.82
N PHE A 33 -23.18 -3.63 4.12
CA PHE A 33 -24.34 -2.73 4.16
C PHE A 33 -24.84 -2.39 5.56
N GLY A 34 -24.35 -3.08 6.59
CA GLY A 34 -24.77 -2.90 7.96
C GLY A 34 -24.42 -1.52 8.50
N LYS A 35 -25.27 -1.02 9.41
CA LYS A 35 -25.00 0.21 10.14
C LYS A 35 -23.85 0.04 11.14
N VAL A 36 -23.80 -1.11 11.81
CA VAL A 36 -22.83 -1.43 12.85
C VAL A 36 -22.02 -2.65 12.41
N ILE A 37 -20.71 -2.49 12.35
CA ILE A 37 -19.76 -3.58 12.16
C ILE A 37 -19.12 -3.84 13.53
N PRO A 38 -19.16 -5.07 14.07
CA PRO A 38 -18.52 -5.46 15.31
C PRO A 38 -17.01 -5.47 15.06
N ALA A 39 -16.43 -4.29 15.21
CA ALA A 39 -15.00 -4.04 15.12
C ALA A 39 -14.61 -3.23 16.35
N SER A 40 -13.38 -3.43 16.85
CA SER A 40 -12.89 -2.74 18.05
C SER A 40 -12.54 -1.30 17.71
N GLU A 41 -12.14 -1.05 16.46
CA GLU A 41 -11.71 0.26 15.97
C GLU A 41 -12.40 0.65 14.66
N GLN A 42 -12.44 1.96 14.39
CA GLN A 42 -13.07 2.51 13.19
C GLN A 42 -12.35 2.07 11.90
N ASP A 43 -11.03 1.90 11.96
CA ASP A 43 -10.21 1.44 10.83
C ASP A 43 -10.47 -0.03 10.50
N GLU A 44 -10.66 -0.88 11.52
CA GLU A 44 -11.06 -2.27 11.35
C GLU A 44 -12.44 -2.39 10.68
N ALA A 45 -13.41 -1.54 11.07
CA ALA A 45 -14.72 -1.52 10.45
C ALA A 45 -14.67 -1.12 8.96
N GLN A 46 -13.83 -0.14 8.61
CA GLN A 46 -13.62 0.25 7.21
C GLN A 46 -12.93 -0.84 6.41
N PHE A 47 -11.93 -1.49 6.99
CA PHE A 47 -11.24 -2.62 6.39
C PHE A 47 -12.20 -3.78 6.10
N ALA A 48 -12.98 -4.20 7.11
CA ALA A 48 -13.98 -5.26 6.96
C ALA A 48 -15.00 -4.95 5.86
N ARG A 49 -15.48 -3.71 5.78
CA ARG A 49 -16.39 -3.26 4.71
C ARG A 49 -15.76 -3.35 3.33
N ARG A 50 -14.47 -3.02 3.21
CA ARG A 50 -13.73 -3.10 1.94
C ARG A 50 -13.51 -4.54 1.50
N GLU A 51 -13.13 -5.42 2.42
CA GLU A 51 -13.00 -6.85 2.18
C GLU A 51 -14.34 -7.46 1.75
N ALA A 52 -15.43 -7.10 2.44
CA ALA A 52 -16.78 -7.51 2.08
C ALA A 52 -17.18 -7.02 0.68
N LEU A 53 -16.86 -5.77 0.31
CA LEU A 53 -17.07 -5.28 -1.04
C LEU A 53 -16.33 -6.17 -2.04
N TYR A 54 -15.06 -6.48 -1.83
CA TYR A 54 -14.28 -7.30 -2.76
C TYR A 54 -14.82 -8.72 -2.88
N PHE A 55 -15.10 -9.38 -1.77
CA PHE A 55 -15.70 -10.71 -1.78
C PHE A 55 -17.00 -10.73 -2.59
N LEU A 56 -17.89 -9.75 -2.37
CA LEU A 56 -19.23 -9.74 -2.98
C LEU A 56 -19.25 -9.25 -4.44
N THR A 57 -18.28 -8.44 -4.89
CA THR A 57 -18.37 -7.75 -6.19
C THR A 57 -17.32 -8.17 -7.21
N ARG A 58 -16.16 -8.73 -6.79
CA ARG A 58 -15.08 -9.11 -7.72
C ARG A 58 -15.57 -10.15 -8.72
N GLU A 59 -15.26 -9.91 -9.99
CA GLU A 59 -15.59 -10.79 -11.10
C GLU A 59 -14.67 -12.02 -11.17
N GLY A 60 -13.38 -11.83 -10.86
CA GLY A 60 -12.37 -12.88 -10.86
C GLY A 60 -11.36 -12.78 -9.72
N GLY A 61 -10.45 -13.75 -9.65
CA GLY A 61 -9.42 -13.91 -8.62
C GLY A 61 -9.90 -14.65 -7.38
N ALA A 62 -9.03 -14.73 -6.37
CA ALA A 62 -9.25 -15.51 -5.15
C ALA A 62 -10.56 -15.17 -4.42
N TRP A 63 -10.97 -13.90 -4.43
CA TRP A 63 -12.24 -13.47 -3.85
C TRP A 63 -13.46 -14.03 -4.58
N ALA A 64 -13.43 -14.05 -5.92
CA ALA A 64 -14.52 -14.59 -6.72
C ALA A 64 -14.59 -16.13 -6.60
N GLU A 65 -13.44 -16.79 -6.53
CA GLU A 65 -13.35 -18.24 -6.29
C GLU A 65 -13.86 -18.62 -4.91
N SER A 66 -13.43 -17.91 -3.86
CA SER A 66 -13.92 -18.12 -2.49
C SER A 66 -15.44 -17.92 -2.40
N ARG A 67 -15.97 -16.87 -3.04
CA ARG A 67 -17.43 -16.64 -3.11
C ARG A 67 -18.16 -17.79 -3.78
N ARG A 68 -17.68 -18.30 -4.92
CA ARG A 68 -18.29 -19.45 -5.61
C ARG A 68 -18.33 -20.67 -4.71
N ASN A 69 -17.19 -21.05 -4.14
CA ASN A 69 -17.09 -22.21 -3.25
C ASN A 69 -18.06 -22.12 -2.06
N LEU A 70 -18.13 -20.96 -1.40
CA LEU A 70 -19.03 -20.75 -0.27
C LEU A 70 -20.51 -20.72 -0.68
N CYS A 71 -20.85 -20.13 -1.83
CA CYS A 71 -22.21 -20.11 -2.34
C CYS A 71 -22.66 -21.51 -2.76
N ASP A 72 -21.82 -22.26 -3.47
CA ASP A 72 -22.11 -23.63 -3.91
C ASP A 72 -22.35 -24.53 -2.68
N ALA A 73 -21.49 -24.45 -1.66
CA ALA A 73 -21.65 -25.17 -0.41
C ALA A 73 -22.88 -24.72 0.40
N ALA A 74 -23.33 -23.48 0.22
CA ALA A 74 -24.57 -22.95 0.80
C ALA A 74 -25.84 -23.29 0.00
N GLY A 75 -25.70 -23.86 -1.21
CA GLY A 75 -26.79 -24.06 -2.16
C GLY A 75 -27.33 -22.76 -2.78
N LEU A 76 -26.46 -21.78 -2.98
CA LEU A 76 -26.77 -20.46 -3.54
C LEU A 76 -26.02 -20.26 -4.86
N ASN A 77 -26.59 -19.49 -5.79
CA ASN A 77 -25.89 -19.08 -6.99
C ASN A 77 -25.04 -17.83 -6.73
N ALA A 78 -23.72 -17.95 -6.90
CA ALA A 78 -22.77 -16.88 -6.62
C ALA A 78 -22.91 -15.66 -7.56
N ASP A 79 -23.33 -15.88 -8.81
CA ASP A 79 -23.51 -14.83 -9.80
C ASP A 79 -24.81 -14.07 -9.59
N ASP A 80 -25.88 -14.76 -9.17
CA ASP A 80 -27.14 -14.12 -8.77
C ASP A 80 -26.93 -13.26 -7.54
N LEU A 81 -26.20 -13.77 -6.53
CA LEU A 81 -25.81 -12.98 -5.36
C LEU A 81 -25.04 -11.74 -5.79
N ARG A 82 -23.98 -11.88 -6.58
CA ARG A 82 -23.19 -10.75 -7.07
C ARG A 82 -24.04 -9.74 -7.84
N SER A 83 -24.87 -10.20 -8.76
CA SER A 83 -25.76 -9.36 -9.57
C SER A 83 -26.70 -8.52 -8.69
N ASN A 84 -27.27 -9.13 -7.65
CA ASN A 84 -28.12 -8.43 -6.70
C ASN A 84 -27.35 -7.39 -5.88
N ILE A 85 -26.14 -7.71 -5.40
CA ILE A 85 -25.30 -6.74 -4.68
C ILE A 85 -24.93 -5.56 -5.59
N LEU A 86 -24.54 -5.81 -6.84
CA LEU A 86 -24.20 -4.76 -7.79
C LEU A 86 -25.40 -3.86 -8.11
N ARG A 87 -26.61 -4.43 -8.22
CA ARG A 87 -27.85 -3.65 -8.39
C ARG A 87 -28.09 -2.69 -7.23
N VAL A 88 -27.84 -3.11 -6.00
CA VAL A 88 -28.00 -2.28 -4.79
C VAL A 88 -26.96 -1.15 -4.78
N LEU A 89 -25.71 -1.48 -5.10
CA LEU A 89 -24.61 -0.52 -5.23
C LEU A 89 -24.84 0.50 -6.36
N ALA A 90 -25.55 0.10 -7.42
CA ALA A 90 -25.95 0.99 -8.51
C ALA A 90 -27.15 1.90 -8.18
N GLY A 91 -27.70 1.81 -6.97
CA GLY A 91 -28.78 2.70 -6.52
C GLY A 91 -30.15 2.04 -6.37
N ARG A 92 -30.31 0.76 -6.73
CA ARG A 92 -31.58 0.05 -6.47
C ARG A 92 -31.74 -0.24 -4.97
N GLU A 93 -32.99 -0.33 -4.53
CA GLU A 93 -33.32 -0.71 -3.16
C GLU A 93 -33.09 -2.20 -2.92
N ILE A 94 -32.79 -2.56 -1.67
CA ILE A 94 -32.81 -3.94 -1.22
C ILE A 94 -34.28 -4.30 -0.98
N VAL A 95 -34.78 -5.29 -1.71
CA VAL A 95 -36.16 -5.78 -1.53
C VAL A 95 -36.33 -6.30 -0.10
N GLY A 96 -37.27 -5.71 0.65
CA GLY A 96 -37.59 -6.12 2.02
C GLY A 96 -36.69 -5.55 3.12
N ALA A 97 -35.77 -4.63 2.81
CA ALA A 97 -34.96 -3.96 3.83
C ALA A 97 -35.56 -2.60 4.21
N ASP A 98 -36.02 -2.47 5.45
CA ASP A 98 -36.27 -1.16 6.04
C ASP A 98 -34.92 -0.47 6.27
N HIS A 99 -34.70 0.67 5.63
CA HIS A 99 -33.46 1.45 5.70
C HIS A 99 -33.12 1.87 7.15
N ARG A 100 -34.11 1.81 8.05
CA ARG A 100 -34.05 2.33 9.42
C ARG A 100 -33.45 1.40 10.48
N SER A 101 -33.30 0.08 10.25
CA SER A 101 -32.87 -0.83 11.34
C SER A 101 -31.53 -1.54 11.11
N THR A 102 -31.33 -2.22 9.98
CA THR A 102 -30.13 -3.08 9.79
C THR A 102 -29.18 -2.57 8.70
N PHE A 103 -29.70 -2.05 7.59
CA PHE A 103 -28.93 -1.71 6.39
C PHE A 103 -28.57 -0.22 6.27
N GLY A 104 -28.35 0.46 7.39
CA GLY A 104 -28.01 1.88 7.43
C GLY A 104 -26.64 2.25 6.83
N GLY A 105 -25.85 1.28 6.37
CA GLY A 105 -24.53 1.48 5.77
C GLY A 105 -24.51 1.52 4.24
N ILE A 106 -25.67 1.51 3.57
CA ILE A 106 -25.74 1.47 2.09
C ILE A 106 -24.99 2.64 1.44
N ASP A 107 -25.14 3.86 1.94
CA ASP A 107 -24.49 5.03 1.32
C ASP A 107 -22.97 4.97 1.41
N ALA A 108 -22.44 4.49 2.54
CA ALA A 108 -21.01 4.26 2.68
C ALA A 108 -20.51 3.14 1.76
N ALA A 109 -21.29 2.08 1.55
CA ALA A 109 -20.96 1.03 0.58
C ALA A 109 -20.96 1.56 -0.87
N ARG A 110 -21.92 2.42 -1.22
CA ARG A 110 -21.99 3.08 -2.54
C ARG A 110 -20.82 4.04 -2.76
N ALA A 111 -20.47 4.83 -1.75
CA ALA A 111 -19.31 5.72 -1.80
C ALA A 111 -18.01 4.93 -2.02
N LEU A 112 -17.85 3.82 -1.30
CA LEU A 112 -16.70 2.92 -1.45
C LEU A 112 -16.66 2.29 -2.86
N TRP A 113 -17.80 1.86 -3.39
CA TRP A 113 -17.91 1.31 -4.75
C TRP A 113 -17.58 2.34 -5.83
N ALA A 114 -18.07 3.57 -5.70
CA ALA A 114 -17.72 4.67 -6.60
C ALA A 114 -16.23 5.01 -6.55
N ALA A 115 -15.63 4.97 -5.35
CA ALA A 115 -14.20 5.14 -5.18
C ALA A 115 -13.41 4.06 -5.93
N GLU A 116 -13.81 2.78 -5.83
CA GLU A 116 -13.12 1.69 -6.53
C GLU A 116 -13.30 1.71 -8.04
N GLN A 117 -14.47 2.13 -8.55
CA GLN A 117 -14.63 2.33 -9.99
C GLN A 117 -13.71 3.45 -10.52
N SER A 118 -13.44 4.48 -9.72
CA SER A 118 -12.54 5.58 -10.09
C SER A 118 -11.04 5.28 -9.88
N ALA A 119 -10.71 4.23 -9.14
CA ALA A 119 -9.33 3.84 -8.83
C ALA A 119 -8.45 3.53 -10.06
N PRO A 120 -8.90 2.78 -11.09
CA PRO A 120 -8.09 2.52 -12.29
C PRO A 120 -7.77 3.80 -13.07
N ALA A 121 -8.72 4.73 -13.19
CA ALA A 121 -8.50 6.03 -13.84
C ALA A 121 -7.45 6.86 -13.09
N LYS A 122 -7.58 6.97 -11.75
CA LYS A 122 -6.61 7.67 -10.88
C LYS A 122 -5.22 7.02 -10.90
N ALA A 123 -5.14 5.69 -11.01
CA ALA A 123 -3.87 4.98 -11.13
C ALA A 123 -3.17 5.27 -12.46
N GLN A 124 -3.95 5.37 -13.54
CA GLN A 124 -3.45 5.72 -14.87
C GLN A 124 -2.97 7.18 -14.92
N GLU A 125 -3.72 8.12 -14.38
CA GLU A 125 -3.30 9.53 -14.25
C GLU A 125 -2.00 9.67 -13.46
N ARG A 126 -1.85 8.93 -12.36
CA ARG A 126 -0.60 8.91 -11.57
C ARG A 126 0.57 8.35 -12.36
N ARG A 127 0.35 7.34 -13.22
CA ARG A 127 1.40 6.80 -14.10
C ARG A 127 1.80 7.81 -15.17
N ILE A 128 0.82 8.45 -15.82
CA ILE A 128 1.06 9.49 -16.83
C ILE A 128 1.83 10.66 -16.20
N LYS A 129 1.40 11.15 -15.02
CA LYS A 129 2.08 12.23 -14.30
C LYS A 129 3.51 11.86 -13.93
N ARG A 130 3.74 10.65 -13.40
CA ARG A 130 5.10 10.16 -13.10
C ARG A 130 5.97 9.99 -14.35
N GLN A 131 5.37 9.66 -15.50
CA GLN A 131 6.10 9.60 -16.77
C GLN A 131 6.44 11.00 -17.29
N ALA A 132 5.52 11.97 -17.18
CA ALA A 132 5.77 13.37 -17.50
C ALA A 132 6.86 13.98 -16.60
N ASP A 133 6.79 13.72 -15.29
CA ASP A 133 7.80 14.16 -14.32
C ASP A 133 9.17 13.51 -14.57
N LYS A 134 9.22 12.30 -15.14
CA LYS A 134 10.46 11.64 -15.56
C LYS A 134 11.04 12.21 -16.86
N GLN A 135 10.20 12.74 -17.75
CA GLN A 135 10.66 13.41 -18.98
C GLN A 135 11.25 14.80 -18.69
N ILE A 136 10.83 15.44 -17.59
CA ILE A 136 11.51 16.62 -17.02
C ILE A 136 12.72 16.11 -16.20
N ALA A 137 13.64 15.43 -16.88
CA ALA A 137 14.85 14.94 -16.25
C ALA A 137 15.68 16.13 -15.74
N ARG A 138 15.86 16.23 -14.41
CA ARG A 138 16.92 17.07 -13.83
C ARG A 138 18.26 16.69 -14.50
N PRO A 139 19.11 17.66 -14.88
CA PRO A 139 20.37 17.37 -15.55
C PRO A 139 21.14 16.36 -14.69
N ARG A 140 21.48 15.21 -15.30
CA ARG A 140 22.36 14.22 -14.68
C ARG A 140 23.66 14.95 -14.36
N ARG A 141 23.87 15.32 -13.09
CA ARG A 141 25.18 15.81 -12.63
C ARG A 141 26.18 14.71 -12.95
N VAL A 142 27.03 14.96 -13.94
CA VAL A 142 28.13 14.07 -14.31
C VAL A 142 28.94 13.87 -13.04
N LYS A 143 28.96 12.64 -12.52
CA LYS A 143 29.75 12.34 -11.32
C LYS A 143 31.22 12.50 -11.71
N ALA A 144 31.88 13.53 -11.18
CA ALA A 144 33.30 13.71 -11.39
C ALA A 144 34.05 12.43 -10.97
N SER A 145 34.99 12.01 -11.81
CA SER A 145 35.83 10.83 -11.54
C SER A 145 36.67 11.07 -10.28
N TYR A 146 36.95 9.99 -9.54
CA TYR A 146 37.84 10.03 -8.39
C TYR A 146 39.20 10.67 -8.70
N SER A 147 39.74 10.41 -9.90
CA SER A 147 41.02 10.99 -10.33
C SER A 147 40.95 12.52 -10.43
N THR A 148 39.87 13.06 -11.00
CA THR A 148 39.62 14.49 -11.16
C THR A 148 39.50 15.19 -9.81
N ILE A 149 38.78 14.57 -8.87
CA ILE A 149 38.62 15.10 -7.52
C ILE A 149 39.96 15.05 -6.78
N ARG A 150 40.71 13.95 -6.91
CA ARG A 150 42.02 13.78 -6.27
C ARG A 150 43.04 14.82 -6.76
N SER A 151 43.10 15.08 -8.08
CA SER A 151 44.01 16.08 -8.64
C SER A 151 43.66 17.51 -8.21
N ALA A 152 42.40 17.79 -7.92
CA ALA A 152 41.97 19.11 -7.43
C ALA A 152 42.19 19.27 -5.92
N VAL A 153 41.93 18.23 -5.12
CA VAL A 153 41.95 18.33 -3.65
C VAL A 153 43.36 18.19 -3.06
N LEU A 154 44.21 17.29 -3.57
CA LEU A 154 45.52 17.03 -2.97
C LEU A 154 46.48 18.24 -3.00
N PRO A 155 46.56 19.04 -4.08
CA PRO A 155 47.44 20.21 -4.09
C PRO A 155 47.08 21.26 -3.05
N LEU A 156 45.79 21.35 -2.68
CA LEU A 156 45.32 22.31 -1.67
C LEU A 156 45.82 21.98 -0.25
N LEU A 157 46.31 20.76 -0.03
CA LEU A 157 46.81 20.27 1.25
C LEU A 157 48.32 20.46 1.42
N SER A 158 48.96 21.26 0.54
CA SER A 158 50.33 21.75 0.75
C SER A 158 50.46 22.53 2.06
N GLU A 159 49.35 23.11 2.53
CA GLU A 159 49.21 23.75 3.83
C GLU A 159 48.13 23.04 4.66
N PRO A 160 48.17 23.11 6.00
CA PRO A 160 47.12 22.54 6.84
C PRO A 160 45.78 23.23 6.57
N ARG A 161 44.78 22.48 6.08
CA ARG A 161 43.43 23.00 5.80
C ARG A 161 42.35 22.19 6.48
N GLN A 162 41.26 22.85 6.87
CA GLN A 162 40.07 22.16 7.35
C GLN A 162 39.23 21.65 6.18
N PHE A 163 38.38 20.67 6.44
CA PHE A 163 37.47 20.12 5.44
C PHE A 163 36.58 21.19 4.79
N ARG A 164 36.12 22.16 5.60
CA ARG A 164 35.28 23.27 5.12
C ARG A 164 36.03 24.17 4.12
N ASP A 165 37.31 24.40 4.36
CA ASP A 165 38.14 25.22 3.47
C ASP A 165 38.38 24.54 2.13
N LEU A 166 38.43 23.20 2.10
CA LEU A 166 38.51 22.43 0.86
C LEU A 166 37.22 22.51 0.04
N ILE A 167 36.06 22.56 0.70
CA ILE A 167 34.78 22.76 0.00
C ILE A 167 34.73 24.16 -0.61
N HIS A 168 35.14 25.19 0.15
CA HIS A 168 35.18 26.56 -0.36
C HIS A 168 36.21 26.73 -1.48
N ALA A 169 37.40 26.12 -1.37
CA ALA A 169 38.44 26.20 -2.40
C ALA A 169 38.11 25.40 -3.67
N THR A 170 37.11 24.51 -3.62
CA THR A 170 36.61 23.76 -4.78
C THR A 170 35.27 24.28 -5.28
N ASP A 171 34.81 25.45 -4.80
CA ASP A 171 33.53 26.10 -5.15
C ASP A 171 32.30 25.16 -5.07
N GLY A 172 32.37 24.10 -4.26
CA GLY A 172 31.34 23.07 -4.19
C GLY A 172 31.15 22.25 -5.47
N GLU A 173 32.10 22.30 -6.42
CA GLU A 173 32.09 21.49 -7.65
C GLU A 173 32.05 19.98 -7.35
N PHE A 174 32.68 19.59 -6.24
CA PHE A 174 32.70 18.21 -5.76
C PHE A 174 31.84 18.06 -4.51
N GLY A 175 30.95 17.06 -4.50
CA GLY A 175 30.12 16.78 -3.33
C GLY A 175 30.95 16.31 -2.13
N ASP A 176 30.52 16.67 -0.93
CA ASP A 176 31.19 16.39 0.35
C ASP A 176 31.65 14.94 0.49
N GLY A 177 30.78 13.99 0.15
CA GLY A 177 31.09 12.56 0.25
C GLY A 177 32.25 12.14 -0.67
N ALA A 178 32.41 12.81 -1.81
CA ALA A 178 33.47 12.52 -2.77
C ALA A 178 34.83 13.06 -2.28
N ILE A 179 34.86 14.28 -1.72
CA ILE A 179 36.05 14.85 -1.09
C ILE A 179 36.46 14.01 0.13
N ARG A 180 35.51 13.62 1.00
CA ARG A 180 35.77 12.73 2.15
C ARG A 180 36.35 11.39 1.72
N LYS A 181 35.86 10.82 0.62
CA LYS A 181 36.38 9.57 0.07
C LYS A 181 37.82 9.70 -0.42
N VAL A 182 38.18 10.82 -1.05
CA VAL A 182 39.56 11.12 -1.45
C VAL A 182 40.46 11.26 -0.23
N LEU A 183 40.05 12.02 0.78
CA LEU A 183 40.82 12.22 2.01
C LEU A 183 41.04 10.90 2.76
N ALA A 184 39.98 10.08 2.93
CA ALA A 184 40.09 8.79 3.60
C ALA A 184 41.06 7.84 2.87
N ASN A 185 40.96 7.77 1.54
CA ASN A 185 41.87 6.95 0.74
C ASN A 185 43.32 7.44 0.79
N ALA A 186 43.54 8.76 0.79
CA ALA A 186 44.88 9.32 0.85
C ALA A 186 45.50 9.19 2.26
N ILE A 187 44.71 9.26 3.33
CA ILE A 187 45.14 8.90 4.70
C ILE A 187 45.53 7.43 4.77
N ASN A 188 44.70 6.53 4.24
CA ASN A 188 44.99 5.09 4.22
C ASN A 188 46.27 4.74 3.46
N LYS A 189 46.64 5.56 2.46
CA LYS A 189 47.87 5.43 1.69
C LYS A 189 49.08 6.12 2.32
N GLY A 190 48.89 6.84 3.42
CA GLY A 190 49.94 7.64 4.06
C GLY A 190 50.32 8.90 3.27
N GLU A 191 49.53 9.34 2.30
CA GLU A 191 49.78 10.56 1.50
C GLU A 191 49.41 11.84 2.26
N ILE A 192 48.51 11.73 3.26
CA ILE A 192 47.99 12.84 4.06
C ILE A 192 48.00 12.43 5.53
N VAL A 193 48.37 13.36 6.41
CA VAL A 193 48.18 13.24 7.85
C VAL A 193 46.99 14.09 8.28
N ARG A 194 46.10 13.50 9.08
CA ARG A 194 45.00 14.21 9.73
C ARG A 194 45.42 14.57 11.15
N ASN A 195 45.41 15.86 11.48
CA ASN A 195 45.55 16.29 12.86
C ASN A 195 44.19 16.12 13.59
N GLY A 196 44.19 15.28 14.63
CA GLY A 196 42.99 14.99 15.42
C GLY A 196 42.47 16.19 16.21
N GLU A 197 43.36 17.07 16.68
CA GLU A 197 43.04 18.19 17.56
C GLU A 197 42.38 19.35 16.81
N ASN A 198 42.93 19.71 15.65
CA ASN A 198 42.45 20.85 14.85
C ASN A 198 41.60 20.44 13.65
N HIS A 199 41.35 19.14 13.47
CA HIS A 199 40.64 18.56 12.34
C HIS A 199 41.16 19.02 10.96
N THR A 200 42.45 19.35 10.88
CA THR A 200 43.13 19.76 9.66
C THR A 200 43.74 18.56 8.94
N TYR A 201 43.85 18.70 7.62
CA TYR A 201 44.51 17.75 6.73
C TYR A 201 45.73 18.45 6.12
N VAL A 202 46.85 17.75 6.06
CA VAL A 202 48.08 18.23 5.43
C VAL A 202 48.75 17.07 4.71
N LEU A 203 49.43 17.34 3.58
CA LEU A 203 50.24 16.32 2.92
C LEU A 203 51.27 15.75 3.90
N ALA A 204 51.43 14.43 3.89
CA ALA A 204 52.53 13.80 4.59
C ALA A 204 53.83 14.27 3.95
N ALA A 205 54.77 14.79 4.74
CA ALA A 205 56.11 15.08 4.24
C ALA A 205 56.70 13.77 3.71
N ALA A 206 57.10 13.77 2.43
CA ALA A 206 57.81 12.65 1.81
C ALA A 206 59.17 12.41 2.50
#